data_AF-A0A803QR34-F1
#
_entry.id   AF-A0A803QR34-F1
#
_cell.length_a   1.000
_cell.length_b   1.000
_cell.length_c   1.000
_cell.angle_alpha   90.00
_cell.angle_beta   90.00
_cell.angle_gamma   90.00
#
_symmetry.space_group_name_H-M   'P 1'
#
loop_
_entity.id
_entity.type
_entity.pdbx_description
1 polymer ?
#
loop_
_entity_poly.entity_id
_entity_poly.type
_entity_poly.pdbx_seq_one_letter_code
_entity_poly.pdbx_strand_id
1 'polypeptide(L)'
;MNFTHMVINEIVRLANIVPGIYRKVIQDVEINGYTIPAGWLVMVVPSVLHVNPDTYDDPLTFNPWRWKGKELHLGTKTFMGFGGGVRLCVGADFAKVQLAIFIHHLVLNLRWSVVKGGDIVRKPTLTFPNGLHIKISEKNCAVE
;
A
#
# COMPACT_ATOMS: atom_id res chain seq x y z
N MET A 1 -17.72 4.57 -1.00
CA MET A 1 -16.95 4.89 0.23
C MET A 1 -15.65 5.60 -0.16
N ASN A 2 -15.74 6.81 -0.73
CA ASN A 2 -14.60 7.40 -1.45
C ASN A 2 -13.42 7.66 -0.52
N PHE A 3 -13.66 8.24 0.65
CA PHE A 3 -12.60 8.47 1.63
C PHE A 3 -11.97 7.17 2.15
N THR A 4 -12.73 6.10 2.35
CA THR A 4 -12.20 4.78 2.73
C THR A 4 -11.24 4.23 1.67
N HIS A 5 -11.55 4.39 0.37
CA HIS A 5 -10.62 3.99 -0.69
C HIS A 5 -9.34 4.85 -0.71
N MET A 6 -9.44 6.14 -0.42
CA MET A 6 -8.26 7.00 -0.26
C MET A 6 -7.38 6.54 0.90
N VAL A 7 -7.99 6.15 2.03
CA VAL A 7 -7.30 5.54 3.18
C VAL A 7 -6.62 4.23 2.77
N ILE A 8 -7.31 3.35 2.03
CA ILE A 8 -6.75 2.08 1.56
C ILE A 8 -5.54 2.31 0.65
N ASN A 9 -5.63 3.23 -0.31
CA ASN A 9 -4.50 3.52 -1.20
C ASN A 9 -3.29 4.06 -0.43
N GLU A 10 -3.53 4.91 0.58
CA GLU A 10 -2.45 5.42 1.43
C GLU A 10 -1.83 4.34 2.33
N ILE A 11 -2.65 3.42 2.86
CA ILE A 11 -2.16 2.23 3.58
C ILE A 11 -1.25 1.41 2.67
N VAL A 12 -1.70 1.09 1.45
CA VAL A 12 -0.94 0.26 0.50
C VAL A 12 0.36 0.95 0.09
N ARG A 13 0.32 2.27 -0.18
CA ARG A 13 1.48 3.09 -0.55
C ARG A 13 2.57 3.04 0.53
N LEU A 14 2.21 3.23 1.80
CA LEU A 14 3.18 3.29 2.89
C LEU A 14 3.60 1.91 3.39
N ALA A 15 2.66 0.96 3.46
CA ALA A 15 2.94 -0.39 3.94
C ALA A 15 3.96 -1.10 3.04
N ASN A 16 3.86 -0.92 1.71
CA ASN A 16 4.78 -1.54 0.76
C ASN A 16 4.98 -3.03 1.05
N ILE A 17 3.87 -3.77 1.19
CA ILE A 17 3.86 -5.19 1.59
C ILE A 17 4.72 -6.03 0.65
N VAL A 18 4.70 -5.72 -0.65
CA VAL A 18 5.62 -6.29 -1.65
C VAL A 18 6.62 -5.21 -2.04
N PRO A 19 7.84 -5.21 -1.46
CA PRO A 19 8.78 -4.10 -1.67
C PRO A 19 9.40 -4.08 -3.07
N GLY A 20 9.48 -5.25 -3.74
CA GLY A 20 10.06 -5.40 -5.06
C GLY A 20 9.46 -6.58 -5.81
N ILE A 21 9.55 -6.51 -7.13
CA ILE A 21 8.99 -7.50 -8.06
C ILE A 21 10.06 -7.85 -9.08
N TYR A 22 10.38 -9.14 -9.19
CA TYR A 22 11.36 -9.62 -10.16
C TYR A 22 10.78 -9.77 -11.57
N ARG A 23 11.60 -9.47 -12.57
CA ARG A 23 11.36 -9.68 -14.00
C ARG A 23 12.63 -10.23 -14.65
N LYS A 24 12.48 -11.20 -15.55
CA LYS A 24 13.58 -11.64 -16.42
C LYS A 24 13.46 -10.92 -17.75
N VAL A 25 14.56 -10.33 -18.21
CA VAL A 25 14.64 -9.67 -19.51
C VAL A 25 14.72 -10.76 -20.58
N ILE A 26 13.80 -10.75 -21.56
CA ILE A 26 13.69 -11.79 -22.59
C ILE A 26 14.45 -11.45 -23.89
N GLN A 27 14.74 -10.17 -24.09
CA GLN A 27 15.51 -9.61 -25.19
C GLN A 27 16.16 -8.32 -24.71
N ASP A 28 17.28 -7.91 -25.29
CA ASP A 28 17.95 -6.66 -24.96
C ASP A 28 16.95 -5.49 -25.01
N VAL A 29 16.98 -4.64 -23.98
CA VAL A 29 16.07 -3.50 -23.87
C VAL A 29 16.84 -2.24 -23.51
N GLU A 30 16.56 -1.16 -24.24
CA GLU A 30 17.07 0.18 -23.94
C GLU A 30 16.12 0.92 -23.00
N ILE A 31 16.62 1.37 -21.85
CA ILE A 31 15.87 2.20 -20.89
C ILE A 31 16.74 3.38 -20.48
N ASN A 32 16.29 4.60 -20.77
CA ASN A 32 16.98 5.84 -20.41
C ASN A 32 18.47 5.88 -20.85
N GLY A 33 18.78 5.31 -22.02
CA GLY A 33 20.14 5.25 -22.56
C GLY A 33 21.01 4.11 -22.01
N TYR A 34 20.43 3.19 -21.23
CA TYR A 34 21.10 1.98 -20.76
C TYR A 34 20.54 0.75 -21.46
N THR A 35 21.42 -0.06 -22.04
CA THR A 35 21.09 -1.42 -22.50
C THR A 35 21.03 -2.37 -21.31
N ILE A 36 19.89 -3.02 -21.11
CA ILE A 36 19.74 -4.14 -20.18
C ILE A 36 19.73 -5.43 -21.02
N PRO A 37 20.75 -6.29 -20.90
CA PRO A 37 20.86 -7.47 -21.75
C PRO A 37 19.80 -8.54 -21.48
N ALA A 38 19.48 -9.32 -22.51
CA ALA A 38 18.67 -10.52 -22.42
C ALA A 38 19.21 -11.48 -21.36
N GLY A 39 18.31 -12.12 -20.63
CA GLY A 39 18.63 -13.07 -19.56
C GLY A 39 18.83 -12.43 -18.19
N TRP A 40 19.07 -11.11 -18.09
CA TRP A 40 19.25 -10.43 -16.81
C TRP A 40 17.98 -10.44 -15.96
N LEU A 41 18.19 -10.50 -14.64
CA LEU A 41 17.13 -10.33 -13.65
C LEU A 41 17.05 -8.85 -13.25
N VAL A 42 15.89 -8.24 -13.46
CA VAL A 42 15.59 -6.87 -13.05
C VAL A 42 14.61 -6.91 -11.88
N MET A 43 14.92 -6.17 -10.82
CA MET A 43 13.97 -5.92 -9.74
C MET A 43 13.32 -4.56 -9.98
N VAL A 44 12.00 -4.55 -10.19
CA VAL A 44 11.19 -3.34 -10.11
C VAL A 44 10.90 -3.09 -8.64
N VAL A 45 11.13 -1.87 -8.14
CA VAL A 45 11.03 -1.54 -6.72
C VAL A 45 9.95 -0.48 -6.47
N PRO A 46 8.65 -0.84 -6.48
CA PRO A 46 7.54 0.10 -6.19
C PRO A 46 7.69 0.83 -4.87
N SER A 47 8.31 0.19 -3.88
CA SER A 47 8.49 0.79 -2.55
C SER A 47 9.30 2.07 -2.54
N VAL A 48 10.32 2.17 -3.41
CA VAL A 48 11.13 3.39 -3.56
C VAL A 48 10.28 4.50 -4.19
N LEU A 49 9.53 4.17 -5.25
CA LEU A 49 8.63 5.11 -5.91
C LEU A 49 7.56 5.66 -4.95
N HIS A 50 6.98 4.79 -4.13
CA HIS A 50 5.94 5.16 -3.20
C HIS A 50 6.41 6.13 -2.12
N VAL A 51 7.71 6.21 -1.81
CA VAL A 51 8.27 7.14 -0.82
C VAL A 51 9.15 8.23 -1.45
N ASN A 52 9.14 8.35 -2.78
CA ASN A 52 9.96 9.34 -3.48
C ASN A 52 9.39 10.77 -3.28
N PRO A 53 10.16 11.71 -2.70
CA PRO A 53 9.72 13.10 -2.53
C PRO A 53 9.45 13.85 -3.84
N ASP A 54 10.06 13.43 -4.96
CA ASP A 54 9.79 14.03 -6.28
C ASP A 54 8.41 13.61 -6.82
N THR A 55 7.82 12.55 -6.27
CA THR A 55 6.51 12.01 -6.69
C THR A 55 5.41 12.33 -5.69
N TYR A 56 5.75 12.39 -4.40
CA TYR A 56 4.80 12.56 -3.30
C TYR A 56 5.28 13.65 -2.33
N ASP A 57 4.49 14.71 -2.19
CA ASP A 57 4.69 15.70 -1.13
C ASP A 57 4.60 15.02 0.25
N ASP A 58 5.60 15.30 1.09
CA ASP A 58 5.76 14.70 2.42
C ASP A 58 5.52 13.17 2.40
N PRO A 59 6.42 12.41 1.74
CA PRO A 59 6.14 11.04 1.31
C PRO A 59 5.99 10.07 2.48
N LEU A 60 6.52 10.41 3.67
CA LEU A 60 6.46 9.55 4.85
C LEU A 60 5.19 9.79 5.68
N THR A 61 4.50 10.90 5.47
CA THR A 61 3.25 11.20 6.17
C THR A 61 2.09 10.42 5.59
N PHE A 62 1.34 9.79 6.49
CA PHE A 62 0.06 9.16 6.17
C PHE A 62 -1.00 10.23 5.90
N ASN A 63 -1.27 10.50 4.61
CA ASN A 63 -2.23 11.51 4.19
C ASN A 63 -3.19 10.97 3.12
N PRO A 64 -4.37 10.45 3.50
CA PRO A 64 -5.38 9.99 2.55
C PRO A 64 -5.85 11.09 1.56
N TRP A 65 -5.83 12.36 1.95
CA TRP A 65 -6.31 13.44 1.09
C TRP A 65 -5.49 13.65 -0.17
N ARG A 66 -4.27 13.11 -0.24
CA ARG A 66 -3.44 13.14 -1.48
C ARG A 66 -4.07 12.41 -2.66
N TRP A 67 -5.09 11.59 -2.39
CA TRP A 67 -5.86 10.83 -3.37
C TRP A 67 -7.15 11.55 -3.79
N LYS A 68 -7.46 12.72 -3.22
CA LYS A 68 -8.65 13.49 -3.57
C LYS A 68 -8.63 13.89 -5.06
N GLY A 69 -9.72 13.58 -5.77
CA GLY A 69 -9.85 13.86 -7.21
C GLY A 69 -9.01 12.96 -8.12
N LYS A 70 -8.31 11.95 -7.58
CA LYS A 70 -7.57 10.95 -8.37
C LYS A 70 -8.44 9.72 -8.62
N GLU A 71 -8.12 8.99 -9.68
CA GLU A 71 -8.68 7.64 -9.89
C GLU A 71 -8.12 6.71 -8.81
N LEU A 72 -8.99 5.96 -8.13
CA LEU A 72 -8.66 5.20 -6.91
C LEU A 72 -8.49 3.69 -7.16
N HIS A 73 -8.96 3.18 -8.29
CA HIS A 73 -9.08 1.75 -8.56
C HIS A 73 -7.95 1.22 -9.46
N LEU A 74 -7.29 2.06 -10.23
CA LEU A 74 -6.26 1.72 -11.20
C LEU A 74 -4.86 1.99 -10.64
N GLY A 75 -3.95 1.07 -10.93
CA GLY A 75 -2.51 1.33 -10.77
C GLY A 75 -2.04 2.37 -11.79
N THR A 76 -1.12 3.23 -11.38
CA THR A 76 -0.49 4.22 -12.26
C THR A 76 1.02 4.01 -12.32
N LYS A 77 1.71 4.76 -13.17
CA LYS A 77 3.19 4.77 -13.19
C LYS A 77 3.80 5.27 -11.87
N THR A 78 3.04 6.02 -11.07
CA THR A 78 3.46 6.59 -9.79
C THR A 78 2.93 5.80 -8.58
N PHE A 79 1.94 4.93 -8.79
CA PHE A 79 1.34 4.08 -7.75
C PHE A 79 1.16 2.64 -8.24
N MET A 80 2.02 1.75 -7.76
CA MET A 80 2.04 0.32 -8.10
C MET A 80 1.72 -0.56 -6.88
N GLY A 81 0.69 -0.20 -6.11
CA GLY A 81 0.30 -0.89 -4.88
C GLY A 81 -0.06 -2.38 -5.05
N PHE A 82 -0.57 -2.75 -6.22
CA PHE A 82 -0.95 -4.12 -6.59
C PHE A 82 -0.20 -4.63 -7.82
N GLY A 83 0.96 -4.03 -8.12
CA GLY A 83 1.68 -4.26 -9.37
C GLY A 83 1.08 -3.52 -10.57
N GLY A 84 1.20 -4.09 -11.76
CA GLY A 84 0.73 -3.46 -13.00
C GLY A 84 0.91 -4.35 -14.23
N GLY A 85 0.35 -3.90 -15.36
CA GLY A 85 0.34 -4.63 -16.63
C GLY A 85 -0.48 -5.91 -16.59
N VAL A 86 -0.16 -6.86 -17.46
CA VAL A 86 -0.86 -8.16 -17.57
C VAL A 86 -0.69 -9.06 -16.34
N ARG A 87 0.18 -8.68 -15.40
CA ARG A 87 0.41 -9.36 -14.11
C ARG A 87 -0.04 -8.49 -12.92
N LEU A 88 -0.98 -7.58 -13.14
CA LEU A 88 -1.67 -6.90 -12.05
C LEU A 88 -2.26 -7.95 -11.10
N CYS A 89 -2.20 -7.69 -9.79
CA CYS A 89 -2.71 -8.63 -8.79
C CYS A 89 -4.19 -8.97 -9.06
N VAL A 90 -4.47 -10.24 -9.34
CA VAL A 90 -5.85 -10.74 -9.56
C VAL A 90 -6.74 -10.54 -8.32
N GLY A 91 -6.15 -10.46 -7.13
CA GLY A 91 -6.85 -10.22 -5.88
C GLY A 91 -6.96 -8.75 -5.49
N ALA A 92 -6.58 -7.80 -6.35
CA ALA A 92 -6.54 -6.37 -5.99
C ALA A 92 -7.92 -5.85 -5.54
N ASP A 93 -8.97 -6.13 -6.30
CA ASP A 93 -10.30 -5.63 -5.99
C ASP A 93 -10.90 -6.36 -4.78
N PHE A 94 -10.67 -7.66 -4.66
CA PHE A 94 -11.05 -8.43 -3.47
C PHE A 94 -10.40 -7.87 -2.20
N ALA A 95 -9.09 -7.62 -2.22
CA ALA A 95 -8.36 -7.06 -1.07
C ALA A 95 -8.86 -5.66 -0.70
N LYS A 96 -9.15 -4.80 -1.69
CA LYS A 96 -9.72 -3.46 -1.44
C LYS A 96 -11.11 -3.54 -0.79
N VAL A 97 -11.98 -4.43 -1.27
CA VAL A 97 -13.31 -4.63 -0.67
C VAL A 97 -13.19 -5.18 0.76
N GLN A 98 -12.33 -6.18 0.97
CA GLN A 98 -12.09 -6.76 2.29
C GLN A 98 -11.61 -5.69 3.28
N LEU A 99 -10.64 -4.85 2.89
CA LEU A 99 -10.17 -3.73 3.72
C LEU A 99 -11.27 -2.69 3.96
N ALA A 100 -12.07 -2.36 2.94
CA ALA A 100 -13.15 -1.38 3.09
C ALA A 100 -14.21 -1.84 4.09
N ILE A 101 -14.64 -3.10 4.01
CA ILE A 101 -15.59 -3.71 4.95
C ILE A 101 -14.99 -3.74 6.36
N PHE A 102 -13.74 -4.20 6.50
CA PHE A 102 -13.07 -4.23 7.79
C PHE A 102 -12.98 -2.84 8.44
N ILE A 103 -12.50 -1.83 7.69
CA ILE A 103 -12.39 -0.45 8.18
C ILE A 103 -13.76 0.10 8.56
N HIS A 104 -14.79 -0.16 7.75
CA HIS A 104 -16.17 0.29 8.02
C HIS A 104 -16.67 -0.19 9.38
N HIS A 105 -16.61 -1.48 9.65
CA HIS A 105 -17.05 -2.04 10.93
C HIS A 105 -16.15 -1.61 12.08
N LEU A 106 -14.83 -1.51 11.85
CA LEU A 106 -13.87 -1.05 12.86
C LEU A 106 -14.19 0.37 13.34
N VAL A 107 -14.43 1.33 12.44
CA VAL A 107 -14.63 2.75 12.82
C VAL A 107 -16.04 3.05 13.34
N LEU A 108 -17.03 2.26 12.92
CA LEU A 108 -18.42 2.43 13.35
C LEU A 108 -18.68 1.85 14.73
N ASN A 109 -18.14 0.65 15.02
CA ASN A 109 -18.54 -0.11 16.19
C ASN A 109 -17.50 -0.10 17.31
N LEU A 110 -16.25 0.24 17.02
CA LEU A 110 -15.14 0.09 17.97
C LEU A 110 -14.39 1.40 18.19
N ARG A 111 -13.83 1.52 19.39
CA ARG A 111 -12.76 2.45 19.74
C ARG A 111 -11.52 1.65 20.05
N TRP A 112 -10.35 2.18 19.70
CA TRP A 112 -9.08 1.57 20.06
C TRP A 112 -8.05 2.60 20.48
N SER A 113 -7.11 2.15 21.31
CA SER A 113 -5.92 2.89 21.71
C SER A 113 -4.71 1.96 21.71
N VAL A 114 -3.54 2.51 21.37
CA VAL A 114 -2.28 1.76 21.42
C VAL A 114 -1.84 1.68 22.89
N VAL A 115 -1.74 0.46 23.41
CA VAL A 115 -1.31 0.19 24.80
C VAL A 115 0.20 0.08 24.87
N LYS A 116 0.77 -0.63 23.91
CA LYS A 116 2.20 -0.78 23.73
C LYS A 116 2.48 -0.68 22.24
N GLY A 117 3.37 0.24 21.88
CA GLY A 117 3.87 0.33 20.51
C GLY A 117 4.41 -1.03 20.03
N GLY A 118 4.47 -1.20 18.72
CA GLY A 118 5.06 -2.39 18.12
C GLY A 118 6.33 -2.01 17.39
N ASP A 119 7.42 -2.75 17.61
CA ASP A 119 8.59 -2.68 16.74
C ASP A 119 8.16 -3.09 15.33
N ILE A 120 8.49 -2.27 14.34
CA ILE A 120 8.17 -2.56 12.95
C ILE A 120 9.45 -3.06 12.27
N VAL A 121 9.39 -4.27 11.73
CA VAL A 121 10.53 -4.88 11.03
C VAL A 121 10.09 -5.30 9.63
N ARG A 122 10.91 -4.98 8.62
CA ARG A 122 10.68 -5.40 7.24
C ARG A 122 11.54 -6.63 6.90
N LYS A 123 10.93 -7.81 6.73
CA LYS A 123 11.60 -9.09 6.44
C LYS A 123 10.73 -10.07 5.62
N PRO A 124 10.75 -10.05 4.28
CA PRO A 124 10.90 -8.88 3.40
C PRO A 124 9.65 -7.98 3.41
N THR A 125 8.53 -8.47 3.93
CA THR A 125 7.29 -7.72 4.15
C THR A 125 7.31 -7.02 5.50
N LEU A 126 6.41 -6.07 5.74
CA LEU A 126 6.26 -5.47 7.07
C LEU A 126 5.68 -6.47 8.07
N THR A 127 6.31 -6.56 9.23
CA THR A 127 5.91 -7.42 10.34
C THR A 127 6.02 -6.67 11.65
N PHE A 128 5.18 -7.05 12.61
CA PHE A 128 5.26 -6.63 14.00
C PHE A 128 5.68 -7.86 14.83
N PRO A 129 7.00 -8.16 14.94
CA PRO A 129 7.47 -9.39 15.59
C PRO A 129 6.97 -9.56 17.03
N ASN A 130 6.81 -8.43 17.73
CA ASN A 130 6.30 -8.38 19.11
C ASN A 130 4.82 -7.99 19.17
N GLY A 131 4.13 -7.94 18.03
CA GLY A 131 2.75 -7.46 17.89
C GLY A 131 2.61 -5.94 18.09
N LEU A 132 1.45 -5.41 17.70
CA LEU A 132 0.97 -4.08 18.09
C LEU A 132 -0.16 -4.28 19.09
N HIS A 133 0.07 -3.95 20.36
CA HIS A 133 -0.91 -4.20 21.40
C HIS A 133 -1.89 -3.05 21.46
N ILE A 134 -3.15 -3.35 21.13
CA ILE A 134 -4.25 -2.40 21.14
C ILE A 134 -5.28 -2.81 22.19
N LYS A 135 -5.83 -1.83 22.89
CA LYS A 135 -7.04 -2.00 23.70
C LYS A 135 -8.22 -1.61 22.84
N ILE A 136 -9.18 -2.50 22.72
CA ILE A 136 -10.42 -2.29 21.98
C ILE A 136 -11.57 -2.17 22.99
N SER A 137 -12.50 -1.26 22.72
CA SER A 137 -13.78 -1.18 23.42
C SER A 137 -14.89 -0.94 22.43
N GLU A 138 -16.11 -1.34 22.77
CA GLU A 138 -17.29 -0.97 22.00
C GLU A 138 -17.45 0.55 22.00
N LYS A 139 -17.86 1.07 20.86
CA LYS A 139 -18.29 2.46 20.73
C LYS A 139 -19.78 2.45 21.06
N ASN A 140 -20.14 2.88 22.27
CA ASN A 140 -21.54 3.10 22.61
C ASN A 140 -22.12 4.08 21.59
N CYS A 141 -22.95 3.59 20.66
CA CYS A 141 -23.87 4.45 19.94
C CYS A 141 -24.87 4.93 20.98
N ALA A 142 -24.71 6.17 21.46
CA ALA A 142 -25.88 6.89 21.92
C ALA A 142 -26.82 6.95 20.71
N VAL A 143 -27.90 6.18 20.78
CA VAL A 143 -29.04 6.35 19.90
C VAL A 143 -29.69 7.65 20.38
N GLU A 144 -29.36 8.76 19.72
CA GLU A 144 -30.20 9.96 19.69
C GLU A 144 -30.97 9.98 18.37
#